data_AF-A0A966KQ70-F1
#
_entry.id   AF-A0A966KQ70-F1
#
_cell.length_a   1.000
_cell.length_b   1.000
_cell.length_c   1.000
_cell.angle_alpha   90.00
_cell.angle_beta   90.00
_cell.angle_gamma   90.00
#
_symmetry.space_group_name_H-M   'P 1'
#
loop_
_entity.id
_entity.type
_entity.pdbx_description
1 polymer ?
#
loop_
_entity_poly.entity_id
_entity_poly.type
_entity_poly.pdbx_seq_one_letter_code
_entity_poly.pdbx_strand_id
1 'polypeptide(L)'
;MRRTVTILLAALVVLAGAAPAGALITGVDVASYQHPGGAPIDWVKVRSAGHRYALVKATEGTTYTNPYFNADWTGAAAAGLYRGAYHYARPALPITSALDQARYFVSKAGSMT
;
A
#
# COMPACT_ATOMS: atom_id res chain seq x y z
N MET A 1 -8.85 58.49 -49.23
CA MET A 1 -9.36 57.21 -48.69
C MET A 1 -8.31 56.63 -47.74
N ARG A 2 -8.51 56.73 -46.42
CA ARG A 2 -7.61 56.13 -45.41
C ARG A 2 -8.25 54.83 -44.93
N ARG A 3 -7.64 53.68 -45.24
CA ARG A 3 -8.07 52.38 -44.73
C ARG A 3 -7.28 52.08 -43.46
N THR A 4 -7.95 52.13 -42.32
CA THR A 4 -7.44 51.70 -41.01
C THR A 4 -7.25 50.18 -41.03
N VAL A 5 -6.06 49.70 -40.62
CA VAL A 5 -5.77 48.27 -40.43
C VAL A 5 -5.77 48.00 -38.94
N THR A 6 -6.72 47.18 -38.47
CA THR A 6 -6.80 46.72 -37.09
C THR A 6 -6.02 45.42 -36.96
N ILE A 7 -4.93 45.41 -36.18
CA ILE A 7 -4.20 44.20 -35.83
C ILE A 7 -4.81 43.63 -34.56
N LEU A 8 -5.43 42.45 -34.66
CA LEU A 8 -5.89 41.67 -33.51
C LEU A 8 -4.67 40.98 -32.87
N LEU A 9 -4.32 41.37 -31.64
CA LEU A 9 -3.44 40.58 -30.79
C LEU A 9 -4.17 39.30 -30.39
N ALA A 10 -3.67 38.14 -30.82
CA ALA A 10 -4.06 36.86 -30.23
C ALA A 10 -3.32 36.70 -28.90
N ALA A 11 -4.06 36.74 -27.79
CA ALA A 11 -3.52 36.37 -26.49
C ALA A 11 -3.29 34.84 -26.46
N LEU A 12 -2.03 34.43 -26.34
CA LEU A 12 -1.69 33.03 -26.08
C LEU A 12 -2.11 32.70 -24.64
N VAL A 13 -3.21 31.97 -24.50
CA VAL A 13 -3.59 31.36 -23.23
C VAL A 13 -2.67 30.16 -23.03
N VAL A 14 -1.65 30.33 -22.19
CA VAL A 14 -0.90 29.19 -21.65
C VAL A 14 -1.83 28.48 -20.67
N LEU A 15 -2.46 27.39 -21.11
CA LEU A 15 -3.04 26.44 -20.17
C LEU A 15 -1.87 25.92 -19.33
N ALA A 16 -1.81 26.32 -18.05
CA ALA A 16 -1.02 25.63 -17.07
C ALA A 16 -1.54 24.19 -17.03
N GLY A 17 -0.87 23.27 -17.73
CA GLY A 17 -1.11 21.85 -17.57
C GLY A 17 -0.93 21.53 -16.10
N ALA A 18 -1.95 20.95 -15.48
CA ALA A 18 -1.79 20.38 -14.14
C ALA A 18 -0.52 19.51 -14.17
N ALA A 19 0.39 19.74 -13.22
CA ALA A 19 1.50 18.82 -13.02
C ALA A 19 0.92 17.39 -13.01
N PRO A 20 1.55 16.40 -13.67
CA PRO A 20 1.06 15.03 -13.58
C PRO A 20 0.91 14.75 -12.08
N ALA A 21 -0.30 14.43 -11.64
CA ALA A 21 -0.51 13.98 -10.27
C ALA A 21 0.56 12.92 -10.02
N GLY A 22 1.48 13.19 -9.09
CA GLY A 22 2.71 12.41 -8.94
C GLY A 22 2.36 10.93 -9.03
N ALA A 23 2.95 10.22 -9.99
CA ALA A 23 2.49 8.91 -10.42
C ALA A 23 2.10 8.05 -9.22
N LEU A 24 0.81 7.68 -9.13
CA LEU A 24 0.31 6.90 -8.00
C LEU A 24 1.14 5.62 -7.88
N ILE A 25 1.77 5.43 -6.73
CA ILE A 25 2.47 4.17 -6.45
C ILE A 25 1.42 3.07 -6.25
N THR A 26 1.66 1.90 -6.85
CA THR A 26 0.79 0.73 -6.69
C THR A 26 1.44 -0.28 -5.76
N GLY A 27 0.63 -1.17 -5.19
CA GLY A 27 1.10 -2.22 -4.31
C GLY A 27 0.01 -3.24 -4.07
N VAL A 28 0.36 -4.25 -3.27
CA VAL A 28 -0.54 -5.36 -2.93
C VAL A 28 -0.82 -5.35 -1.43
N ASP A 29 -1.99 -5.84 -1.03
CA ASP A 29 -2.23 -6.29 0.34
C ASP A 29 -2.37 -7.82 0.36
N VAL A 30 -1.74 -8.45 1.33
CA VAL A 30 -1.68 -9.91 1.42
C VAL A 30 -1.97 -10.40 2.84
N ALA A 31 -2.50 -11.61 2.90
CA ALA A 31 -2.75 -12.39 4.10
C ALA A 31 -2.38 -13.85 3.81
N SER A 32 -2.70 -14.75 4.75
CA SER A 32 -2.57 -16.19 4.54
C SER A 32 -3.33 -16.72 3.32
N TYR A 33 -4.30 -15.96 2.80
CA TYR A 33 -5.10 -16.34 1.64
C TYR A 33 -4.30 -16.40 0.33
N GLN A 34 -3.18 -15.68 0.24
CA GLN A 34 -2.28 -15.70 -0.93
C GLN A 34 -1.30 -16.88 -0.92
N HIS A 35 -1.42 -17.82 0.03
CA HIS A 35 -0.58 -19.02 0.13
C HIS A 35 -1.38 -20.32 -0.08
N PRO A 36 -2.01 -20.53 -1.26
CA PRO A 36 -2.73 -21.77 -1.54
C PRO A 36 -1.77 -22.96 -1.48
N GLY A 37 -2.13 -23.99 -0.69
CA GLY A 37 -1.26 -25.14 -0.44
C GLY A 37 0.03 -24.80 0.33
N GLY A 38 0.11 -23.62 0.94
CA GLY A 38 1.33 -23.13 1.61
C GLY A 38 2.41 -22.64 0.67
N ALA A 39 2.09 -22.42 -0.61
CA ALA A 39 3.04 -21.93 -1.60
C ALA A 39 3.48 -20.47 -1.28
N PRO A 40 4.78 -20.17 -1.34
CA PRO A 40 5.27 -18.82 -1.05
C PRO A 40 4.93 -17.83 -2.16
N ILE A 41 4.87 -16.55 -1.80
CA ILE A 41 4.75 -15.44 -2.76
C ILE A 41 6.11 -15.15 -3.40
N ASP A 42 6.14 -15.05 -4.73
CA ASP A 42 7.31 -14.56 -5.46
C ASP A 42 7.36 -13.02 -5.42
N TRP A 43 8.02 -12.50 -4.40
CA TRP A 43 8.16 -11.06 -4.17
C TRP A 43 8.98 -10.34 -5.24
N VAL A 44 9.92 -11.03 -5.90
CA VAL A 44 10.68 -10.47 -7.03
C VAL A 44 9.74 -10.24 -8.20
N LYS A 45 8.85 -11.20 -8.49
CA LYS A 45 7.83 -11.05 -9.53
C LYS A 45 6.84 -9.93 -9.21
N VAL A 46 6.43 -9.79 -7.95
CA VAL A 46 5.59 -8.66 -7.50
C VAL A 46 6.28 -7.33 -7.78
N ARG A 47 7.57 -7.20 -7.43
CA ARG A 47 8.36 -5.99 -7.74
C ARG A 47 8.50 -5.74 -9.23
N SER A 48 8.79 -6.77 -10.03
CA SER A 48 8.95 -6.65 -11.48
C SER A 48 7.64 -6.30 -12.20
N ALA A 49 6.49 -6.63 -11.62
CA ALA A 49 5.18 -6.23 -12.11
C ALA A 49 4.88 -4.74 -11.89
N GLY A 50 5.81 -3.97 -11.31
CA GLY A 50 5.70 -2.52 -11.14
C GLY A 50 5.22 -2.08 -9.75
N HIS A 51 4.89 -3.01 -8.86
CA HIS A 51 4.49 -2.69 -7.50
C HIS A 51 5.64 -2.08 -6.70
N ARG A 52 5.29 -1.15 -5.82
CA ARG A 52 6.23 -0.36 -5.00
C ARG A 52 6.06 -0.61 -3.51
N TYR A 53 4.90 -1.09 -3.07
CA TYR A 53 4.68 -1.47 -1.69
C TYR A 53 3.92 -2.81 -1.53
N ALA A 54 3.99 -3.37 -0.33
CA ALA A 54 3.18 -4.51 0.12
C ALA A 54 2.66 -4.27 1.55
N LEU A 55 1.36 -4.44 1.77
CA LEU A 55 0.78 -4.51 3.11
C LEU A 55 0.57 -5.97 3.50
N VAL A 56 1.09 -6.40 4.66
CA VAL A 56 1.04 -7.79 5.11
C VAL A 56 0.19 -7.88 6.37
N LYS A 57 -0.83 -8.74 6.37
CA LYS A 57 -1.61 -9.03 7.57
C LYS A 57 -0.71 -9.63 8.65
N ALA A 58 -0.64 -9.00 9.81
CA ALA A 58 0.08 -9.55 10.95
C ALA A 58 -0.86 -10.36 11.86
N THR A 59 -2.00 -9.79 12.22
CA THR A 59 -2.90 -10.35 13.24
C THR A 59 -4.37 -10.11 12.94
N GLU A 60 -5.23 -10.86 13.63
CA GLU A 60 -6.68 -10.66 13.65
C GLU A 60 -7.22 -10.94 15.06
N GLY A 61 -8.04 -10.02 15.59
CA GLY A 61 -8.50 -10.08 16.97
C GLY A 61 -7.33 -10.20 17.96
N THR A 62 -7.44 -11.10 18.93
CA THR A 62 -6.35 -11.38 19.90
C THR A 62 -5.84 -12.80 19.85
N THR A 63 -6.32 -13.61 18.90
CA THR A 63 -6.08 -15.05 18.87
C THR A 63 -5.36 -15.52 17.61
N TYR A 64 -5.49 -14.78 16.50
CA TYR A 64 -4.90 -15.17 15.24
C TYR A 64 -3.67 -14.32 14.90
N THR A 65 -2.53 -14.99 14.69
CA THR A 65 -1.34 -14.42 14.05
C THR A 65 -1.19 -15.07 12.68
N ASN A 66 -0.97 -14.27 11.64
CA ASN A 66 -0.75 -14.80 10.29
C ASN A 66 0.55 -15.61 10.25
N PRO A 67 0.51 -16.92 9.96
CA PRO A 67 1.72 -17.76 9.96
C PRO A 67 2.75 -17.34 8.90
N TYR A 68 2.32 -16.64 7.85
CA TYR A 68 3.19 -16.19 6.77
C TYR A 68 3.76 -14.77 6.98
N PHE A 69 3.33 -14.06 8.04
CA PHE A 69 3.68 -12.65 8.24
C PHE A 69 5.19 -12.41 8.15
N ASN A 70 6.01 -13.18 8.87
CA ASN A 70 7.46 -12.96 8.89
C ASN A 70 8.12 -13.25 7.54
N ALA A 71 7.69 -14.31 6.85
CA ALA A 71 8.22 -14.68 5.54
C ALA A 71 7.88 -13.62 4.48
N ASP A 72 6.63 -13.14 4.47
CA ASP A 72 6.18 -12.09 3.56
C ASP A 72 6.80 -10.73 3.89
N TRP A 73 6.91 -10.39 5.17
CA TRP A 73 7.53 -9.16 5.67
C TRP A 73 8.99 -9.04 5.25
N THR A 74 9.74 -10.13 5.33
CA THR A 74 11.17 -10.19 4.95
C THR A 74 11.34 -10.32 3.44
N GLY A 75 10.53 -11.14 2.78
CA GLY A 75 10.56 -11.33 1.33
C GLY A 75 10.26 -10.04 0.55
N ALA A 76 9.23 -9.29 0.97
CA ALA A 76 8.90 -8.00 0.36
C ALA A 76 10.03 -6.98 0.54
N ALA A 77 10.65 -6.93 1.72
CA ALA A 77 11.81 -6.06 1.99
C ALA A 77 12.99 -6.42 1.09
N ALA A 78 13.33 -7.70 1.00
CA ALA A 78 14.44 -8.20 0.17
C ALA A 78 14.21 -7.93 -1.32
N ALA A 79 12.96 -7.93 -1.79
CA ALA A 79 12.60 -7.53 -3.15
C ALA A 79 12.59 -6.00 -3.39
N GLY A 80 12.88 -5.19 -2.37
CA GLY A 80 12.93 -3.72 -2.47
C GLY A 80 11.56 -3.05 -2.51
N LEU A 81 10.52 -3.69 -1.95
CA LEU A 81 9.21 -3.09 -1.74
C LEU A 81 9.19 -2.32 -0.41
N TYR A 82 8.52 -1.16 -0.41
CA TYR A 82 8.04 -0.59 0.86
C TYR A 82 7.04 -1.56 1.48
N ARG A 83 6.94 -1.57 2.80
CA ARG A 83 6.13 -2.56 3.49
C ARG A 83 5.40 -1.95 4.68
N GLY A 84 4.20 -2.44 4.93
CA GLY A 84 3.40 -2.10 6.10
C GLY A 84 2.74 -3.35 6.65
N ALA A 85 2.50 -3.37 7.95
CA ALA A 85 1.76 -4.44 8.60
C ALA A 85 0.36 -3.95 8.93
N TYR A 86 -0.64 -4.84 8.89
CA TYR A 86 -2.00 -4.49 9.31
C TYR A 86 -2.62 -5.50 10.27
N HIS A 87 -3.61 -5.01 11.02
CA HIS A 87 -4.44 -5.77 11.94
C HIS A 87 -5.88 -5.85 11.41
N TYR A 88 -6.45 -7.06 11.39
CA TYR A 88 -7.88 -7.22 11.10
C TYR A 88 -8.66 -7.15 12.42
N ALA A 89 -9.36 -6.03 12.65
CA ALA A 89 -10.08 -5.79 13.88
C ALA A 89 -11.32 -6.70 14.01
N ARG A 90 -11.60 -7.14 15.24
CA ARG A 90 -12.80 -7.88 15.62
C ARG A 90 -13.55 -7.14 16.73
N PRO A 91 -14.26 -6.03 16.42
CA PRO A 91 -14.89 -5.17 17.43
C PRO A 91 -16.14 -5.78 18.08
N ALA A 92 -16.78 -6.75 17.43
CA ALA A 92 -17.97 -7.42 17.93
C ALA A 92 -17.67 -8.62 18.84
N LEU A 93 -16.40 -8.99 19.04
CA LEU A 93 -16.06 -10.10 19.94
C LEU A 93 -16.12 -9.61 21.40
N PRO A 94 -16.94 -10.26 22.26
CA PRO A 94 -17.21 -9.77 23.62
C PRO A 94 -16.01 -9.81 24.57
N ILE A 95 -14.88 -10.42 24.15
CA ILE A 95 -13.72 -10.72 25.00
C ILE A 95 -12.55 -9.75 24.77
N THR A 96 -12.59 -8.89 23.74
CA THR A 96 -11.39 -8.13 23.32
C THR A 96 -11.66 -6.64 23.15
N SER A 97 -11.00 -5.81 23.95
CA SER A 97 -11.03 -4.35 23.74
C SER A 97 -10.17 -3.93 22.54
N ALA A 98 -10.38 -2.71 22.04
CA ALA A 98 -9.51 -2.12 21.02
C ALA A 98 -8.05 -2.03 21.51
N LEU A 99 -7.84 -1.77 22.81
CA LEU A 99 -6.51 -1.74 23.42
C LEU A 99 -5.85 -3.12 23.42
N ASP A 100 -6.59 -4.19 23.72
CA ASP A 100 -6.06 -5.55 23.71
C ASP A 100 -5.65 -5.97 22.29
N GLN A 101 -6.47 -5.63 21.29
CA GLN A 101 -6.15 -5.89 19.89
C GLN A 101 -4.92 -5.09 19.42
N ALA A 102 -4.80 -3.82 19.82
CA ALA A 102 -3.62 -3.00 19.52
C ALA A 102 -2.34 -3.56 20.17
N ARG A 103 -2.43 -3.96 21.45
CA ARG A 103 -1.31 -4.61 22.16
C ARG A 103 -0.92 -5.92 21.49
N TYR A 104 -1.90 -6.74 21.11
CA TYR A 104 -1.66 -7.99 20.41
C TYR A 104 -0.97 -7.74 19.06
N PHE A 105 -1.46 -6.79 18.27
CA PHE A 105 -0.81 -6.40 17.01
C PHE A 105 0.64 -5.98 17.21
N VAL A 106 0.93 -5.03 18.11
CA VAL A 106 2.31 -4.58 18.37
C VAL A 106 3.20 -5.73 18.85
N SER A 107 2.69 -6.61 19.72
CA SER A 107 3.45 -7.76 20.23
C SER A 107 3.84 -8.79 19.16
N LYS A 108 3.08 -8.88 18.07
CA LYS A 108 3.27 -9.89 17.01
C LYS A 108 3.94 -9.31 15.76
N ALA A 109 3.61 -8.07 15.41
CA ALA A 109 4.26 -7.38 14.30
C ALA A 109 5.68 -6.93 14.66
N GLY A 110 5.99 -6.77 15.95
CA GLY A 110 7.32 -6.48 16.47
C GLY A 110 7.82 -5.08 16.11
N SER A 111 9.14 -4.88 16.24
CA SER A 111 9.82 -3.69 15.71
C SER A 111 9.81 -3.79 14.19
N MET A 112 8.99 -2.96 13.54
CA MET A 112 8.82 -2.91 12.09
C MET A 112 10.02 -2.27 11.37
N THR A 113 11.24 -2.58 11.81
CA THR A 113 12.53 -2.14 11.25
C THR A 113 12.98 -3.05 10.13
#